data_AF-A0A7S2J9R1-F1
#
_entry.id   AF-A0A7S2J9R1-F1
#
_cell.length_a   1.000
_cell.length_b   1.000
_cell.length_c   1.000
_cell.angle_alpha   90.00
_cell.angle_beta   90.00
_cell.angle_gamma   90.00
#
_symmetry.space_group_name_H-M   'P 1'
#
loop_
_entity.id
_entity.type
_entity.pdbx_description
1 polymer ?
#
loop_
_entity_poly.entity_id
_entity_poly.type
_entity_poly.pdbx_seq_one_letter_code
_entity_poly.pdbx_strand_id
1 'polypeptide(L)'
;ESNADDDAGDAWQSNGQKPTRSKLRPCKGKRNRLRKLMLRMIEQGLRNPAEFDIHAVKLPPSVAANEFLQTKLFKKVELAMAEVLTAAQEGRMPNMFFARPSQRGRQDMV
;
A
#
# COMPACT_ATOMS: atom_id res chain seq x y z
N GLU A 1 30.87 -14.11 55.36
CA GLU A 1 31.23 -13.11 54.33
C GLU A 1 31.94 -13.80 53.18
N SER A 2 31.37 -13.70 51.98
CA SER A 2 32.09 -13.57 50.69
C SER A 2 31.05 -13.70 49.56
N ASN A 3 30.54 -12.55 49.12
CA ASN A 3 29.90 -12.40 47.82
C ASN A 3 30.91 -12.76 46.72
N ALA A 4 30.46 -13.51 45.72
CA ALA A 4 31.09 -13.57 44.41
C ALA A 4 29.96 -13.60 43.37
N ASP A 5 29.52 -12.39 43.04
CA ASP A 5 28.78 -12.07 41.84
C ASP A 5 29.60 -12.37 40.56
N ASP A 6 28.87 -12.48 39.44
CA ASP A 6 29.29 -12.19 38.08
C ASP A 6 30.32 -13.11 37.38
N ASP A 7 29.84 -13.99 36.50
CA ASP A 7 30.37 -14.03 35.13
C ASP A 7 29.25 -14.37 34.13
N ALA A 8 28.65 -13.30 33.61
CA ALA A 8 27.67 -13.32 32.54
C ALA A 8 28.36 -13.63 31.21
N GLY A 9 28.44 -14.91 30.86
CA GLY A 9 28.91 -15.39 29.56
C GLY A 9 27.78 -15.87 28.65
N ASP A 10 26.65 -15.14 28.55
CA ASP A 10 25.60 -15.47 27.58
C ASP A 10 26.09 -15.10 26.18
N ALA A 11 26.80 -16.06 25.59
CA ALA A 11 27.33 -16.01 24.24
C ALA A 11 26.18 -15.75 23.27
N TRP A 12 26.00 -14.49 22.87
CA TRP A 12 25.26 -14.12 21.67
C TRP A 12 26.00 -14.71 20.46
N GLN A 13 25.78 -16.00 20.22
CA GLN A 13 26.01 -16.62 18.94
C GLN A 13 24.97 -16.04 17.99
N SER A 14 25.22 -14.81 17.54
CA SER A 14 24.54 -14.21 16.41
C SER A 14 24.91 -15.05 15.18
N ASN A 15 24.18 -16.16 15.01
CA ASN A 15 24.12 -16.89 13.76
C ASN A 15 23.78 -15.86 12.69
N GLY A 16 24.78 -15.51 11.87
CA GLY A 16 24.69 -14.62 10.72
C GLY A 16 23.83 -15.22 9.61
N GLN A 17 22.62 -15.68 9.94
CA GLN A 17 21.59 -16.02 9.00
C GLN A 17 21.12 -14.70 8.37
N LYS A 18 21.69 -14.38 7.21
CA LYS A 18 21.14 -13.34 6.32
C LYS A 18 19.64 -13.63 6.20
N PRO A 19 18.74 -12.68 6.51
CA PRO A 19 17.32 -12.93 6.49
C PRO A 19 16.98 -13.49 5.11
N THR A 20 16.48 -14.74 5.10
CA THR A 20 15.98 -15.36 3.89
C THR A 20 14.95 -14.40 3.30
N ARG A 21 14.82 -14.33 1.97
CA ARG A 21 13.96 -13.40 1.22
C ARG A 21 12.45 -13.54 1.51
N SER A 22 12.06 -14.00 2.70
CA SER A 22 10.72 -14.01 3.24
C SER A 22 10.20 -12.58 3.39
N LYS A 23 9.63 -12.07 2.29
CA LYS A 23 8.59 -11.04 2.26
C LYS A 23 8.95 -9.75 3.00
N LEU A 24 10.12 -9.17 2.71
CA LEU A 24 10.38 -7.77 3.07
C LEU A 24 9.28 -6.91 2.45
N ARG A 25 8.44 -6.32 3.30
CA ARG A 25 7.34 -5.45 2.88
C ARG A 25 7.91 -4.38 1.92
N PRO A 26 7.23 -4.04 0.82
CA PRO A 26 7.73 -3.03 -0.09
C PRO A 26 8.11 -1.75 0.66
N CYS A 27 9.27 -1.19 0.32
CA CYS A 27 9.77 0.02 0.97
C CYS A 27 8.74 1.17 0.88
N LYS A 28 8.83 2.16 1.78
CA LYS A 28 7.88 3.27 1.88
C LYS A 28 7.60 3.93 0.51
N GLY A 29 8.65 4.16 -0.28
CA GLY A 29 8.54 4.76 -1.62
C GLY A 29 7.72 3.91 -2.59
N LYS A 30 7.98 2.60 -2.66
CA LYS A 30 7.23 1.67 -3.53
C LYS A 30 5.75 1.63 -3.12
N ARG A 31 5.46 1.57 -1.82
CA ARG A 31 4.07 1.64 -1.31
C ARG A 31 3.38 2.95 -1.68
N ASN A 32 4.09 4.08 -1.57
CA ASN A 32 3.51 5.39 -1.87
C ASN A 32 3.19 5.55 -3.36
N ARG A 33 4.08 5.09 -4.26
CA ARG A 33 3.83 5.10 -5.71
C ARG A 33 2.58 4.30 -6.07
N LEU A 34 2.43 3.08 -5.52
CA LEU A 34 1.24 2.26 -5.75
C LEU A 34 -0.04 2.96 -5.26
N ARG A 35 -0.02 3.53 -4.04
CA ARG A 35 -1.19 4.26 -3.52
C ARG A 35 -1.56 5.44 -4.40
N LYS A 36 -0.57 6.25 -4.84
CA LYS A 36 -0.83 7.39 -5.72
C LYS A 36 -1.43 6.95 -7.06
N LEU A 37 -0.96 5.84 -7.63
CA LEU A 37 -1.52 5.28 -8.84
C LEU A 37 -2.98 4.86 -8.64
N MET A 38 -3.25 4.10 -7.56
CA MET A 38 -4.62 3.71 -7.19
C MET A 38 -5.54 4.92 -7.03
N LEU A 39 -5.10 5.95 -6.29
CA LEU A 39 -5.88 7.14 -6.04
C LEU A 39 -6.25 7.85 -7.35
N ARG A 40 -5.28 8.04 -8.25
CA ARG A 40 -5.53 8.66 -9.55
C ARG A 40 -6.54 7.88 -10.39
N MET A 41 -6.42 6.55 -10.42
CA MET A 41 -7.37 5.68 -11.13
C MET A 41 -8.79 5.83 -10.56
N ILE A 42 -8.93 5.78 -9.24
CA ILE A 42 -10.21 5.95 -8.57
C ILE A 42 -10.79 7.35 -8.82
N GLU A 43 -9.98 8.40 -8.74
CA GLU A 43 -10.39 9.78 -9.04
C GLU A 43 -10.86 9.95 -10.49
N GLN A 44 -10.20 9.30 -11.45
CA GLN A 44 -10.62 9.30 -12.86
C GLN A 44 -11.96 8.59 -13.03
N GLY A 45 -12.10 7.41 -12.42
CA GLY A 45 -13.35 6.67 -12.45
C GLY A 45 -14.50 7.33 -11.71
N LEU A 46 -14.23 8.13 -10.68
CA LEU A 46 -15.26 8.95 -10.01
C LEU A 46 -15.78 10.06 -10.91
N ARG A 47 -14.94 10.62 -11.79
CA ARG A 47 -15.36 11.64 -12.75
C ARG A 47 -16.21 11.02 -13.85
N ASN A 48 -15.75 9.91 -14.42
CA ASN A 48 -16.39 9.24 -15.55
C ASN A 48 -16.51 7.72 -15.29
N PRO A 49 -17.48 7.27 -14.46
CA PRO A 49 -17.56 5.87 -14.05
C PRO A 49 -17.97 4.91 -15.18
N ALA A 50 -18.66 5.41 -16.21
CA ALA A 50 -19.14 4.60 -17.34
C ALA A 50 -18.06 4.35 -18.41
N GLU A 51 -17.04 5.21 -18.51
CA GLU A 51 -16.00 5.15 -19.56
C GLU A 51 -14.63 4.72 -19.03
N PHE A 52 -14.48 4.56 -17.72
CA PHE A 52 -13.19 4.27 -17.13
C PHE A 52 -12.79 2.80 -17.33
N ASP A 53 -11.86 2.56 -18.26
CA ASP A 53 -11.21 1.26 -18.44
C ASP A 53 -9.91 1.15 -17.63
N ILE A 54 -9.90 0.21 -16.70
CA ILE A 54 -8.78 -0.09 -15.80
C ILE A 54 -7.60 -0.69 -16.57
N HIS A 55 -7.86 -1.46 -17.63
CA HIS A 55 -6.82 -2.18 -18.38
C HIS A 55 -6.10 -1.28 -19.39
N ALA A 56 -6.74 -0.20 -19.85
CA ALA A 56 -6.13 0.79 -20.74
C ALA A 56 -5.07 1.68 -20.05
N VAL A 57 -5.00 1.68 -18.71
CA VAL A 57 -4.08 2.56 -17.98
C VAL A 57 -2.64 2.06 -18.04
N LYS A 58 -1.71 2.92 -18.47
CA LYS A 58 -0.28 2.63 -18.48
C LYS A 58 0.26 2.41 -17.06
N LEU A 59 0.62 1.17 -16.77
CA LEU A 59 1.21 0.79 -15.48
C LEU A 59 2.69 1.17 -15.41
N PRO A 60 3.19 1.68 -14.27
CA PRO A 60 4.61 1.87 -14.05
C PRO A 60 5.38 0.54 -14.13
N PRO A 61 6.64 0.52 -14.61
CA PRO A 61 7.42 -0.71 -14.76
C PRO A 61 7.50 -1.55 -13.47
N SER A 62 7.57 -0.89 -12.32
CA SER A 62 7.61 -1.54 -11.00
C SER A 62 6.35 -2.31 -10.62
N VAL A 63 5.21 -1.97 -11.23
CA VAL A 63 3.92 -2.65 -11.02
C VAL A 63 3.68 -3.65 -12.15
N ALA A 64 3.98 -3.28 -13.39
CA ALA A 64 3.83 -4.16 -14.55
C ALA A 64 4.71 -5.43 -14.44
N ALA A 65 5.92 -5.31 -13.91
CA ALA A 65 6.81 -6.46 -13.70
C ALA A 65 6.42 -7.36 -12.52
N ASN A 66 5.34 -7.04 -11.79
CA ASN A 66 4.92 -7.78 -10.60
C ASN A 66 3.42 -8.05 -10.62
N GLU A 67 3.05 -9.24 -11.07
CA GLU A 67 1.67 -9.70 -11.19
C GLU A 67 0.89 -9.56 -9.87
N PHE A 68 1.52 -9.85 -8.72
CA PHE A 68 0.86 -9.69 -7.43
C PHE A 68 0.43 -8.24 -7.15
N LEU A 69 1.28 -7.27 -7.50
CA LEU A 69 0.93 -5.85 -7.35
C LEU A 69 -0.12 -5.42 -8.36
N GLN A 70 -0.08 -5.97 -9.58
CA GLN A 70 -1.05 -5.72 -10.62
C GLN A 70 -2.44 -6.24 -10.23
N THR A 71 -2.55 -7.51 -9.83
CA THR A 71 -3.82 -8.10 -9.37
C THR A 71 -4.38 -7.35 -8.16
N LYS A 72 -3.50 -6.94 -7.23
CA LYS A 72 -3.92 -6.15 -6.06
C LYS A 72 -4.42 -4.76 -6.45
N LEU A 73 -3.79 -4.12 -7.44
CA LEU A 73 -4.20 -2.84 -7.98
C LEU A 73 -5.59 -2.97 -8.61
N PHE A 74 -5.75 -3.88 -9.57
CA PHE A 74 -7.00 -4.08 -10.30
C PHE A 74 -8.15 -4.45 -9.38
N LYS A 75 -7.98 -5.46 -8.52
CA LYS A 75 -9.02 -5.86 -7.56
C LYS A 75 -9.49 -4.70 -6.67
N LYS A 76 -8.58 -3.81 -6.26
CA LYS A 76 -8.97 -2.66 -5.43
C LYS A 76 -9.65 -1.56 -6.21
N VAL A 77 -9.25 -1.31 -7.46
CA VAL A 77 -9.88 -0.32 -8.32
C VAL A 77 -11.25 -0.81 -8.76
N GLU A 78 -11.38 -2.07 -9.19
CA GLU A 78 -12.65 -2.71 -9.55
C GLU A 78 -13.66 -2.65 -8.40
N LEU A 79 -13.26 -3.02 -7.18
CA LEU A 79 -14.13 -2.93 -6.01
C LEU A 79 -14.59 -1.50 -5.74
N ALA A 80 -13.69 -0.52 -5.85
CA ALA A 80 -14.05 0.88 -5.68
C ALA A 80 -15.01 1.37 -6.79
N MET A 81 -14.84 0.90 -8.03
CA MET A 81 -15.68 1.27 -9.15
C MET A 81 -17.05 0.64 -9.10
N ALA A 82 -17.13 -0.64 -8.72
CA ALA A 82 -18.39 -1.31 -8.44
C ALA A 82 -19.18 -0.54 -7.37
N GLU A 83 -18.51 -0.15 -6.28
CA GLU A 83 -19.15 0.63 -5.22
C GLU A 83 -19.63 2.01 -5.70
N VAL A 84 -18.85 2.72 -6.53
CA VAL A 84 -19.26 4.01 -7.10
C VAL A 84 -20.47 3.88 -8.01
N LEU A 85 -20.51 2.84 -8.85
CA LEU A 85 -21.64 2.56 -9.72
C LEU A 85 -22.91 2.23 -8.92
N THR A 86 -22.80 1.38 -7.89
CA THR A 86 -23.92 1.06 -7.00
C THR A 86 -24.37 2.29 -6.22
N ALA A 87 -23.44 3.07 -5.67
CA ALA A 87 -23.74 4.29 -4.91
C ALA A 87 -24.43 5.36 -5.78
N ALA A 88 -24.04 5.46 -7.06
CA ALA A 88 -24.69 6.34 -8.04
C ALA A 88 -26.16 5.94 -8.30
N GLN A 89 -26.47 4.64 -8.31
CA GLN A 89 -27.84 4.14 -8.43
C GLN A 89 -28.69 4.42 -7.18
N GLU A 90 -28.07 4.33 -5.99
CA GLU A 90 -28.76 4.50 -4.70
C GLU A 90 -28.83 5.97 -4.22
N GLY A 91 -28.22 6.92 -4.94
CA GLY A 91 -28.13 8.31 -4.50
C GLY A 91 -27.33 8.52 -3.21
N ARG A 92 -26.48 7.55 -2.85
CA ARG A 92 -25.64 7.57 -1.65
C ARG A 92 -24.22 7.96 -2.04
N MET A 93 -23.49 8.65 -1.16
CA MET A 93 -22.07 8.93 -1.41
C MET A 93 -21.25 7.63 -1.29
N PRO A 94 -20.35 7.33 -2.25
CA PRO A 94 -19.51 6.14 -2.17
C PRO A 94 -18.58 6.21 -0.96
N ASN A 95 -18.24 5.06 -0.35
CA ASN A 95 -17.33 5.03 0.78
C ASN A 95 -15.90 5.35 0.34
N MET A 96 -15.56 6.63 0.37
CA MET A 96 -14.26 7.18 -0.05
C MET A 96 -13.12 6.84 0.92
N PHE A 97 -13.27 5.83 1.80
CA PHE A 97 -12.23 5.42 2.75
C PHE A 97 -10.92 5.02 2.06
N PHE A 98 -11.02 4.53 0.82
CA PHE A 98 -9.88 4.20 -0.03
C PHE A 98 -9.20 5.42 -0.66
N ALA A 99 -9.92 6.54 -0.76
CA ALA A 99 -9.50 7.77 -1.43
C ALA A 99 -8.89 8.83 -0.50
N ARG A 100 -8.98 8.67 0.83
CA ARG A 100 -8.41 9.63 1.77
C ARG A 100 -6.87 9.60 1.75
N PRO A 101 -6.18 10.65 1.27
CA PRO A 101 -4.75 10.74 1.47
C PRO A 101 -4.47 10.80 2.97
N SER A 102 -3.54 9.97 3.45
CA SER A 102 -3.09 10.00 4.84
C SER A 102 -2.52 11.39 5.12
N GLN A 103 -3.28 12.22 5.85
CA GLN A 103 -2.83 13.49 6.39
C GLN A 103 -1.84 13.21 7.51
N ARG A 104 -0.61 12.84 7.16
CA ARG A 104 0.53 13.06 8.05
C ARG A 104 1.14 14.37 7.63
N GLY A 105 0.66 15.45 8.27
CA GLY A 105 1.16 16.79 8.11
C GLY A 105 2.68 16.81 8.28
N ARG A 106 3.35 17.45 7.32
CA ARG A 106 4.63 18.09 7.57
C ARG A 106 4.36 19.19 8.59
N GLN A 107 4.90 19.03 9.79
CA GLN A 107 5.24 20.20 10.58
C GLN A 107 6.56 20.68 9.99
N ASP A 108 6.49 21.66 9.10
CA ASP A 108 7.64 22.51 8.80
C ASP A 108 7.79 23.43 10.01
N MET A 109 8.71 23.10 10.92
CA MET A 109 9.17 24.03 11.95
C MET A 109 10.44 24.70 11.42
N VAL A 110 10.29 26.02 11.32
CA VAL A 110 11.23 27.10 11.02
C VAL A 110 12.63 26.87 11.56
#